data_AF-A0A6G3XX95-F1
#
_entry.id   AF-A0A6G3XX95-F1
#
_cell.length_a   1.000
_cell.length_b   1.000
_cell.length_c   1.000
_cell.angle_alpha   90.00
_cell.angle_beta   90.00
_cell.angle_gamma   90.00
#
_symmetry.space_group_name_H-M   'P 1'
#
loop_
_entity.id
_entity.type
_entity.pdbx_description
1 polymer ?
#
loop_
_entity_poly.entity_id
_entity_poly.type
_entity_poly.pdbx_seq_one_letter_code
_entity_poly.pdbx_strand_id
1 'polypeptide(L)'
;MTEAAVPHLRSVIRLSGVEHGPLHEYTFGARVFLHEMLYDAGWLTEAEAEGRALLADFDLVTPEQYERATWAHCVQHQAFTLHGLGRWREAEELLRTVLAANEETDGSLLRADPLSVVVWLAGVLSAQGHYTEAERELRAGLLAAESRPADEETGGRHMALDALADLLHESGRNEEAEPLRRAAIRASEECYGA
;
A
#
# COMPACT_ATOMS: atom_id res chain seq x y z
N MET A 1 -4.38 18.57 6.36
CA MET A 1 -5.57 18.84 5.53
C MET A 1 -6.57 17.68 5.56
N THR A 2 -6.10 16.44 5.63
CA THR A 2 -6.92 15.22 5.57
C THR A 2 -7.98 15.13 6.67
N GLU A 3 -7.61 15.40 7.94
CA GLU A 3 -8.55 15.40 9.09
C GLU A 3 -9.77 16.31 8.89
N ALA A 4 -9.57 17.50 8.32
CA ALA A 4 -10.65 18.46 8.09
C ALA A 4 -11.61 18.01 6.97
N ALA A 5 -11.15 17.18 6.05
CA ALA A 5 -11.93 16.71 4.91
C ALA A 5 -12.75 15.44 5.23
N VAL A 6 -12.36 14.63 6.23
CA VAL A 6 -13.09 13.40 6.62
C VAL A 6 -14.56 13.66 6.97
N PRO A 7 -14.94 14.67 7.78
CA PRO A 7 -16.35 14.95 8.08
C PRO A 7 -17.19 15.31 6.85
N HIS A 8 -16.56 16.00 5.88
CA HIS A 8 -17.21 16.35 4.62
C HIS A 8 -17.48 15.11 3.77
N LEU A 9 -16.48 14.23 3.61
CA LEU A 9 -16.65 13.00 2.86
C LEU A 9 -17.67 12.05 3.51
N ARG A 10 -17.66 11.93 4.84
CA ARG A 10 -18.72 11.20 5.58
C ARG A 10 -20.11 11.75 5.29
N SER A 11 -20.24 13.07 5.16
CA SER A 11 -21.53 13.70 4.82
C SER A 11 -21.97 13.36 3.39
N VAL A 12 -21.04 13.34 2.43
CA VAL A 12 -21.31 12.91 1.04
C VAL A 12 -21.73 11.44 1.00
N ILE A 13 -20.99 10.56 1.68
CA ILE A 13 -21.30 9.12 1.75
C ILE A 13 -22.68 8.90 2.35
N ARG A 14 -23.02 9.60 3.43
CA ARG A 14 -24.34 9.50 4.06
C ARG A 14 -25.46 9.91 3.12
N LEU A 15 -25.30 11.04 2.41
CA LEU A 15 -26.32 11.51 1.45
C LEU A 15 -26.46 10.53 0.28
N SER A 16 -25.34 10.14 -0.34
CA SER A 16 -25.34 9.17 -1.45
C SER A 16 -25.88 7.81 -1.00
N GLY A 17 -25.60 7.38 0.22
CA GLY A 17 -26.11 6.12 0.77
C GLY A 17 -27.63 6.12 0.97
N VAL A 18 -28.25 7.27 1.23
CA VAL A 18 -29.72 7.40 1.31
C VAL A 18 -30.34 7.40 -0.09
N GLU A 19 -29.76 8.13 -1.04
CA GLU A 19 -30.32 8.28 -2.39
C GLU A 19 -30.09 7.06 -3.28
N HIS A 20 -28.87 6.51 -3.25
CA HIS A 20 -28.41 5.49 -4.18
C HIS A 20 -28.20 4.12 -3.54
N GLY A 21 -28.07 4.07 -2.21
CA GLY A 21 -27.69 2.87 -1.45
C GLY A 21 -26.17 2.71 -1.25
N PRO A 22 -25.76 1.82 -0.33
CA PRO A 22 -24.36 1.67 0.10
C PRO A 22 -23.45 0.99 -0.93
N LEU A 23 -24.02 0.17 -1.82
CA LEU A 23 -23.29 -0.59 -2.86
C LEU A 23 -23.31 0.11 -4.24
N HIS A 24 -23.91 1.29 -4.34
CA HIS A 24 -23.87 2.06 -5.58
C HIS A 24 -22.44 2.55 -5.86
N GLU A 25 -21.99 2.51 -7.12
CA GLU A 25 -20.61 2.86 -7.54
C GLU A 25 -20.08 4.14 -6.89
N TYR A 26 -20.86 5.24 -6.92
CA TYR A 26 -20.48 6.52 -6.29
C TYR A 26 -20.33 6.42 -4.76
N THR A 27 -21.28 5.77 -4.08
CA THR A 27 -21.23 5.62 -2.62
C THR A 27 -20.05 4.74 -2.23
N PHE A 28 -19.87 3.62 -2.95
CA PHE A 28 -18.83 2.65 -2.69
C PHE A 28 -17.43 3.23 -2.94
N GLY A 29 -17.23 3.89 -4.09
CA GLY A 29 -15.97 4.58 -4.39
C GLY A 29 -15.63 5.66 -3.37
N ALA A 30 -16.62 6.46 -2.93
CA ALA A 30 -16.42 7.46 -1.88
C ALA A 30 -15.99 6.84 -0.54
N ARG A 31 -16.50 5.64 -0.20
CA ARG A 31 -16.07 4.90 0.99
C ARG A 31 -14.64 4.39 0.90
N VAL A 32 -14.21 3.94 -0.28
CA VAL A 32 -12.80 3.56 -0.51
C VAL A 32 -11.87 4.76 -0.28
N PHE A 33 -12.22 5.95 -0.78
CA PHE A 33 -11.45 7.16 -0.47
C PHE A 33 -11.51 7.55 1.01
N LEU A 34 -12.65 7.34 1.68
CA LEU A 34 -12.75 7.59 3.12
C LEU A 34 -11.78 6.69 3.89
N HIS A 35 -11.64 5.43 3.51
CA HIS A 35 -10.72 4.48 4.13
C HIS A 35 -9.26 4.95 4.06
N GLU A 36 -8.80 5.35 2.88
CA GLU A 36 -7.48 5.97 2.68
C GLU A 36 -7.31 7.23 3.56
N MET A 37 -8.30 8.12 3.56
CA MET A 37 -8.24 9.35 4.35
C MET A 37 -8.22 9.12 5.86
N LEU A 38 -8.89 8.06 6.35
CA LEU A 38 -8.86 7.69 7.76
C LEU A 38 -7.46 7.20 8.16
N TYR A 39 -6.81 6.42 7.30
CA TYR A 39 -5.42 6.00 7.49
C TYR A 39 -4.48 7.21 7.53
N ASP A 40 -4.56 8.10 6.53
CA ASP A 40 -3.74 9.32 6.45
C ASP A 40 -3.94 10.28 7.63
N ALA A 41 -5.15 10.32 8.19
CA ALA A 41 -5.47 11.08 9.40
C ALA A 41 -5.00 10.39 10.70
N GLY A 42 -4.43 9.18 10.62
CA GLY A 42 -4.02 8.39 11.77
C GLY A 42 -5.19 7.81 12.58
N TRP A 43 -6.41 7.83 12.06
CA TRP A 43 -7.61 7.27 12.70
C TRP A 43 -7.70 5.77 12.40
N LEU A 44 -6.69 5.04 12.86
CA LEU A 44 -6.43 3.66 12.43
C LEU A 44 -7.54 2.69 12.85
N THR A 45 -8.22 2.90 13.97
CA THR A 45 -9.34 2.04 14.39
C THR A 45 -10.54 2.21 13.46
N GLU A 46 -10.85 3.45 13.09
CA GLU A 46 -11.91 3.76 12.13
C GLU A 46 -11.55 3.30 10.71
N ALA A 47 -10.29 3.47 10.29
CA ALA A 47 -9.80 2.95 9.02
C ALA A 47 -9.96 1.43 8.99
N GLU A 48 -9.58 0.72 10.05
CA GLU A 48 -9.66 -0.74 10.08
C GLU A 48 -11.09 -1.24 9.97
N ALA A 49 -12.03 -0.57 10.65
CA ALA A 49 -13.44 -0.88 10.60
C ALA A 49 -14.04 -0.62 9.21
N GLU A 50 -13.72 0.52 8.59
CA GLU A 50 -14.21 0.87 7.25
C GLU A 50 -13.64 -0.08 6.19
N GLY A 51 -12.33 -0.37 6.22
CA GLY A 51 -11.69 -1.27 5.28
C GLY A 51 -12.19 -2.70 5.43
N ARG A 52 -12.43 -3.18 6.65
CA ARG A 52 -13.06 -4.49 6.88
C ARG A 52 -14.47 -4.55 6.27
N ALA A 53 -15.26 -3.49 6.44
CA ALA A 53 -16.60 -3.42 5.86
C ALA A 53 -16.54 -3.40 4.32
N LEU A 54 -15.64 -2.61 3.73
CA LEU A 54 -15.43 -2.57 2.27
C LEU A 54 -15.01 -3.94 1.71
N LEU A 55 -14.06 -4.61 2.37
CA LEU A 55 -13.60 -5.94 1.98
C LEU A 55 -14.72 -6.99 1.99
N ALA A 56 -15.66 -6.92 2.94
CA ALA A 56 -16.84 -7.78 2.95
C ALA A 56 -17.85 -7.43 1.84
N ASP A 57 -17.97 -6.14 1.50
CA ASP A 57 -18.90 -5.68 0.47
C ASP A 57 -18.41 -5.99 -0.96
N PHE A 58 -17.11 -6.22 -1.18
CA PHE A 58 -16.57 -6.61 -2.50
C PHE A 58 -17.17 -7.92 -3.04
N ASP A 59 -17.62 -8.82 -2.17
CA ASP A 59 -18.32 -10.05 -2.56
C ASP A 59 -19.76 -9.80 -3.04
N LEU A 60 -20.30 -8.60 -2.79
CA LEU A 60 -21.69 -8.23 -3.06
C LEU A 60 -21.85 -7.32 -4.29
N VAL A 61 -20.75 -6.76 -4.80
CA VAL A 61 -20.73 -5.90 -5.99
C VAL A 61 -20.33 -6.71 -7.24
N THR A 62 -20.86 -6.34 -8.41
CA THR A 62 -20.49 -6.99 -9.67
C THR A 62 -19.27 -6.33 -10.32
N PRO A 63 -18.52 -7.00 -11.21
CA PRO A 63 -17.39 -6.38 -11.92
C PRO A 63 -17.75 -5.11 -12.71
N GLU A 64 -19.00 -4.95 -13.11
CA GLU A 64 -19.50 -3.72 -13.73
C GLU A 64 -19.65 -2.56 -12.73
N GLN A 65 -19.79 -2.87 -11.44
CA GLN A 65 -19.97 -1.90 -10.35
C GLN A 65 -18.66 -1.54 -9.65
N TYR A 66 -17.61 -2.35 -9.79
CA TYR A 66 -16.29 -2.06 -9.20
C TYR A 66 -15.13 -2.54 -10.07
N GLU A 67 -14.09 -1.72 -10.12
CA GLU A 67 -12.82 -2.09 -10.76
C GLU A 67 -11.98 -2.96 -9.83
N ARG A 68 -11.32 -4.01 -10.35
CA ARG A 68 -10.39 -4.84 -9.56
C ARG A 68 -9.27 -4.00 -8.92
N ALA A 69 -8.86 -2.91 -9.56
CA ALA A 69 -7.91 -1.94 -9.01
C ALA A 69 -8.42 -1.23 -7.74
N THR A 70 -9.74 -1.03 -7.61
CA THR A 70 -10.36 -0.46 -6.41
C THR A 70 -10.31 -1.44 -5.24
N TRP A 71 -10.51 -2.74 -5.49
CA TRP A 71 -10.25 -3.79 -4.51
C TRP A 71 -8.79 -3.79 -4.06
N ALA A 72 -7.86 -3.75 -5.00
CA ALA A 72 -6.43 -3.76 -4.69
C ALA A 72 -6.03 -2.56 -3.82
N HIS A 73 -6.53 -1.37 -4.15
CA HIS A 73 -6.30 -0.16 -3.36
C HIS A 73 -6.87 -0.25 -1.93
N CYS A 74 -8.07 -0.84 -1.77
CA CYS A 74 -8.66 -1.08 -0.44
C CYS A 74 -7.83 -2.09 0.37
N VAL A 75 -7.37 -3.18 -0.26
CA VAL A 75 -6.52 -4.20 0.38
C VAL A 75 -5.21 -3.58 0.85
N GLN A 76 -4.57 -2.74 0.02
CA GLN A 76 -3.33 -2.04 0.36
C GLN A 76 -3.50 -1.16 1.61
N HIS A 77 -4.49 -0.26 1.60
CA HIS A 77 -4.72 0.64 2.74
C HIS A 77 -5.13 -0.12 4.01
N GLN A 78 -5.81 -1.27 3.86
CA GLN A 78 -6.18 -2.08 5.01
C GLN A 78 -4.93 -2.73 5.59
N ALA A 79 -4.01 -3.20 4.75
CA ALA A 79 -2.73 -3.71 5.21
C ALA A 79 -1.90 -2.64 5.92
N PHE A 80 -1.82 -1.42 5.39
CA PHE A 80 -1.10 -0.31 6.02
C PHE A 80 -1.72 0.03 7.39
N THR A 81 -3.04 0.05 7.45
CA THR A 81 -3.79 0.27 8.70
C THR A 81 -3.51 -0.84 9.72
N LEU A 82 -3.54 -2.10 9.31
CA LEU A 82 -3.24 -3.24 10.18
C LEU A 82 -1.80 -3.23 10.67
N HIS A 83 -0.84 -2.84 9.81
CA HIS A 83 0.55 -2.63 10.21
C HIS A 83 0.65 -1.56 11.31
N GLY A 84 0.00 -0.39 11.12
CA GLY A 84 -0.02 0.68 12.11
C GLY A 84 -0.68 0.29 13.44
N LEU A 85 -1.62 -0.67 13.42
CA LEU A 85 -2.25 -1.26 14.60
C LEU A 85 -1.43 -2.40 15.25
N GLY A 86 -0.28 -2.76 14.68
CA GLY A 86 0.54 -3.87 15.18
C GLY A 86 0.03 -5.26 14.79
N ARG A 87 -0.95 -5.37 13.89
CA ARG A 87 -1.53 -6.63 13.41
C ARG A 87 -0.75 -7.16 12.20
N TRP A 88 0.55 -7.39 12.41
CA TRP A 88 1.52 -7.66 11.35
C TRP A 88 1.19 -8.88 10.50
N ARG A 89 0.77 -9.99 11.11
CA ARG A 89 0.42 -11.21 10.37
C ARG A 89 -0.73 -10.97 9.38
N GLU A 90 -1.76 -10.25 9.81
CA GLU A 90 -2.92 -9.95 8.95
C GLU A 90 -2.54 -8.95 7.84
N ALA A 91 -1.67 -7.99 8.15
CA ALA A 91 -1.10 -7.10 7.14
C ALA A 91 -0.28 -7.87 6.10
N GLU A 92 0.54 -8.84 6.52
CA GLU A 92 1.32 -9.68 5.62
C GLU A 92 0.44 -10.44 4.63
N GLU A 93 -0.60 -11.09 5.14
CA GLU A 93 -1.54 -11.87 4.32
C GLU A 93 -2.15 -10.97 3.22
N LEU A 94 -2.62 -9.77 3.56
CA LEU A 94 -3.17 -8.82 2.60
C LEU A 94 -2.14 -8.31 1.58
N LEU A 95 -0.92 -7.98 2.00
CA LEU A 95 0.14 -7.50 1.10
C LEU A 95 0.54 -8.58 0.09
N ARG A 96 0.66 -9.85 0.54
CA ARG A 96 0.93 -10.97 -0.37
C ARG A 96 -0.24 -11.21 -1.33
N THR A 97 -1.47 -11.14 -0.84
CA THR A 97 -2.67 -11.29 -1.68
C THR A 97 -2.70 -10.25 -2.81
N VAL A 98 -2.41 -8.98 -2.51
CA VAL A 98 -2.45 -7.94 -3.55
C VAL A 98 -1.26 -8.01 -4.52
N LEU A 99 -0.07 -8.41 -4.05
CA LEU A 99 1.09 -8.65 -4.93
C LEU A 99 0.82 -9.81 -5.90
N ALA A 100 0.31 -10.94 -5.41
CA ALA A 100 -0.05 -12.08 -6.23
C ALA A 100 -1.14 -11.72 -7.27
N ALA A 101 -2.18 -11.00 -6.85
CA ALA A 101 -3.21 -10.54 -7.76
C ALA A 101 -2.67 -9.56 -8.83
N ASN A 102 -1.67 -8.75 -8.48
CA ASN A 102 -1.01 -7.87 -9.43
C ASN A 102 -0.18 -8.66 -10.46
N GLU A 103 0.56 -9.68 -10.03
CA GLU A 103 1.28 -10.60 -10.91
C GLU A 103 0.34 -11.33 -11.88
N GLU A 104 -0.83 -11.79 -11.42
CA GLU A 104 -1.85 -12.42 -12.28
C GLU A 104 -2.38 -11.50 -13.40
N THR A 105 -2.20 -10.19 -13.24
CA THR A 105 -2.64 -9.16 -14.21
C THR A 105 -1.47 -8.52 -14.96
N ASP A 106 -0.35 -9.22 -15.06
CA ASP A 106 0.88 -8.75 -15.70
C ASP A 106 1.35 -7.38 -15.16
N GLY A 107 1.12 -7.15 -13.86
CA GLY A 107 1.55 -5.93 -13.16
C GLY A 107 0.66 -4.70 -13.36
N SER A 108 -0.54 -4.85 -13.95
CA SER A 108 -1.44 -3.74 -14.29
C SER A 108 -2.50 -3.41 -13.23
N LEU A 109 -2.58 -4.18 -12.14
CA LEU A 109 -3.63 -4.02 -11.13
C LEU A 109 -3.38 -2.85 -10.17
N LEU A 110 -2.14 -2.65 -9.74
CA LEU A 110 -1.79 -1.63 -8.75
C LEU A 110 -1.69 -0.26 -9.41
N ARG A 111 -2.39 0.73 -8.84
CA ARG A 111 -2.26 2.14 -9.27
C ARG A 111 -0.92 2.75 -8.85
N ALA A 112 -0.38 2.30 -7.72
CA ALA A 112 0.94 2.68 -7.23
C ALA A 112 1.98 1.64 -7.62
N ASP A 113 3.25 2.04 -7.62
CA ASP A 113 4.39 1.15 -7.85
C ASP A 113 4.29 -0.10 -6.94
N PRO A 114 4.32 -1.32 -7.49
CA PRO A 114 4.42 -2.55 -6.70
C PRO A 114 5.54 -2.55 -5.66
N LEU A 115 6.65 -1.83 -5.92
CA LEU A 115 7.73 -1.66 -4.93
C LEU A 115 7.24 -1.05 -3.62
N SER A 116 6.28 -0.12 -3.66
CA SER A 116 5.72 0.45 -2.43
C SER A 116 5.10 -0.64 -1.54
N VAL A 117 4.36 -1.58 -2.14
CA VAL A 117 3.76 -2.71 -1.42
C VAL A 117 4.84 -3.66 -0.88
N VAL A 118 5.90 -3.91 -1.66
CA VAL A 118 7.05 -4.72 -1.23
C VAL A 118 7.75 -4.09 -0.02
N VAL A 119 7.89 -2.77 0.03
CA VAL A 119 8.45 -2.06 1.20
C VAL A 119 7.60 -2.29 2.45
N TRP A 120 6.28 -2.17 2.34
CA TRP A 120 5.38 -2.46 3.45
C TRP A 120 5.45 -3.93 3.88
N LEU A 121 5.56 -4.86 2.93
CA LEU A 121 5.73 -6.29 3.23
C LEU A 121 7.04 -6.54 3.99
N ALA A 122 8.14 -5.91 3.56
CA ALA A 122 9.42 -6.00 4.23
C ALA A 122 9.37 -5.42 5.65
N GLY A 123 8.70 -4.28 5.86
CA GLY A 123 8.48 -3.69 7.19
C GLY A 123 7.69 -4.62 8.11
N VAL A 124 6.59 -5.21 7.60
CA VAL A 124 5.77 -6.20 8.31
C VAL A 124 6.57 -7.47 8.67
N LEU A 125 7.38 -7.99 7.74
CA LEU A 125 8.25 -9.15 7.99
C LEU A 125 9.31 -8.83 9.05
N SER A 126 9.89 -7.63 9.00
CA SER A 126 10.90 -7.18 9.96
C SER A 126 10.32 -7.03 11.36
N ALA A 127 9.10 -6.47 11.49
CA ALA A 127 8.38 -6.40 12.76
C ALA A 127 8.07 -7.78 13.36
N GLN A 128 7.96 -8.82 12.52
CA GLN A 128 7.81 -10.22 12.94
C GLN A 128 9.15 -10.93 13.19
N GLY A 129 10.29 -10.27 12.97
CA GLY A 129 11.62 -10.85 13.13
C GLY A 129 12.10 -11.67 11.92
N HIS A 130 11.41 -11.62 10.79
CA HIS A 130 11.74 -12.32 9.55
C HIS A 130 12.69 -11.50 8.65
N TYR A 131 13.81 -11.03 9.21
CA TYR A 131 14.75 -10.12 8.53
C TYR A 131 15.32 -10.67 7.22
N THR A 132 15.69 -11.95 7.18
CA THR A 132 16.23 -12.59 5.97
C THR A 132 15.20 -12.63 4.84
N GLU A 133 13.92 -12.83 5.19
CA GLU A 133 12.85 -12.82 4.21
C GLU A 133 12.57 -11.40 3.72
N ALA A 134 12.52 -10.42 4.63
CA ALA A 134 12.37 -9.01 4.28
C ALA A 134 13.47 -8.52 3.31
N GLU A 135 14.74 -8.86 3.56
CA GLU A 135 15.83 -8.56 2.63
C GLU A 135 15.63 -9.22 1.26
N ARG A 136 15.18 -10.49 1.23
CA ARG A 136 14.93 -11.21 -0.03
C ARG A 136 13.83 -10.53 -0.84
N GLU A 137 12.71 -10.16 -0.21
CA GLU A 137 11.59 -9.49 -0.89
C GLU A 137 12.02 -8.14 -1.48
N LEU A 138 12.76 -7.31 -0.73
CA LEU A 138 13.25 -6.02 -1.23
C LEU A 138 14.21 -6.18 -2.41
N ARG A 139 15.16 -7.11 -2.33
CA ARG A 139 16.10 -7.37 -3.43
C ARG A 139 15.38 -7.88 -4.67
N ALA A 140 14.39 -8.78 -4.51
CA ALA A 140 13.60 -9.29 -5.62
C ALA A 140 12.75 -8.19 -6.27
N GLY A 141 12.10 -7.33 -5.47
CA GLY A 141 11.34 -6.19 -5.96
C GLY A 141 12.21 -5.20 -6.73
N LEU A 142 13.39 -4.85 -6.20
CA LEU A 142 14.34 -3.94 -6.86
C LEU A 142 14.80 -4.51 -8.21
N LEU A 143 15.12 -5.80 -8.27
CA LEU A 143 15.52 -6.48 -9.52
C LEU A 143 14.38 -6.49 -10.55
N ALA A 144 13.14 -6.71 -10.12
CA ALA A 144 11.98 -6.64 -10.99
C ALA A 144 11.77 -5.22 -11.55
N ALA A 145 11.98 -4.18 -10.73
CA ALA A 145 11.88 -2.80 -11.15
C ALA A 145 12.98 -2.41 -12.17
N GLU A 146 14.20 -2.90 -12.02
CA GLU A 146 15.29 -2.69 -12.99
C GLU A 146 14.99 -3.24 -14.39
N SER A 147 14.06 -4.21 -14.49
CA SER A 147 13.66 -4.82 -15.76
C SER A 147 12.51 -4.05 -16.45
N ARG A 148 11.95 -3.02 -15.81
CA ARG A 148 10.87 -2.20 -16.36
C ARG A 148 11.40 -1.05 -17.22
N PRO A 149 10.61 -0.56 -18.19
CA PRO A 149 10.93 0.68 -18.90
C PRO A 149 11.16 1.85 -17.94
N ALA A 150 12.15 2.71 -18.22
CA ALA A 150 12.54 3.82 -17.35
C ALA A 150 11.43 4.88 -17.17
N ASP A 151 10.45 4.93 -18.08
CA ASP A 151 9.25 5.77 -17.98
C ASP A 151 8.13 5.16 -17.12
N GLU A 152 8.23 3.87 -16.78
CA GLU A 152 7.37 3.19 -15.80
C GLU A 152 7.98 3.18 -14.39
N GLU A 153 9.26 3.55 -14.27
CA GLU A 153 9.96 3.61 -12.99
C GLU A 153 9.35 4.73 -12.14
N THR A 154 8.60 4.29 -11.13
CA THR A 154 7.85 5.16 -10.22
C THR A 154 8.56 5.22 -8.87
N GLY A 155 8.19 6.20 -8.04
CA GLY A 155 8.93 6.58 -6.83
C GLY A 155 9.13 5.49 -5.75
N GLY A 156 8.77 4.22 -5.97
CA GLY A 156 9.01 3.14 -4.99
C GLY A 156 10.48 2.79 -4.79
N ARG A 157 11.34 3.03 -5.80
CA ARG A 157 12.76 2.63 -5.78
C ARG A 157 13.55 3.22 -4.62
N HIS A 158 13.43 4.52 -4.36
CA HIS A 158 14.19 5.15 -3.28
C HIS A 158 13.76 4.59 -1.92
N MET A 159 12.45 4.36 -1.71
CA MET A 159 11.93 3.76 -0.48
C MET A 159 12.44 2.32 -0.29
N ALA A 160 12.49 1.51 -1.36
CA ALA A 160 12.98 0.13 -1.28
C ALA A 160 14.48 0.05 -1.00
N LEU A 161 15.29 0.93 -1.61
CA LEU A 161 16.71 1.04 -1.32
C LEU A 161 16.97 1.48 0.13
N ASP A 162 16.18 2.43 0.62
CA ASP A 162 16.28 2.93 1.99
C ASP A 162 15.92 1.85 3.02
N ALA A 163 14.79 1.16 2.81
CA ALA A 163 14.34 0.05 3.66
C ALA A 163 15.35 -1.11 3.69
N LEU A 164 15.99 -1.42 2.54
CA LEU A 164 17.03 -2.44 2.49
C LEU A 164 18.29 -1.99 3.25
N ALA A 165 18.65 -0.71 3.16
CA ALA A 165 19.76 -0.15 3.92
C ALA A 165 19.49 -0.19 5.43
N ASP A 166 18.27 0.11 5.87
CA ASP A 166 17.84 -0.01 7.28
C ASP A 166 17.99 -1.45 7.78
N LEU A 167 17.44 -2.42 7.04
CA LEU A 167 17.54 -3.85 7.38
C LEU A 167 18.98 -4.34 7.52
N LEU A 168 19.85 -3.92 6.60
CA LEU A 168 21.27 -4.27 6.64
C LEU A 168 22.00 -3.60 7.80
N HIS A 169 21.66 -2.34 8.11
CA HIS A 169 22.20 -1.63 9.25
C HIS A 169 21.84 -2.32 10.58
N GLU A 170 20.56 -2.67 10.75
CA GLU A 170 20.08 -3.41 11.94
C GLU A 170 20.74 -4.78 12.07
N SER A 171 21.10 -5.40 10.94
CA SER A 171 21.83 -6.67 10.88
C SER A 171 23.36 -6.53 11.07
N GLY A 172 23.87 -5.32 11.30
CA GLY A 172 25.30 -5.02 11.48
C GLY A 172 26.11 -5.00 10.17
N ARG A 173 25.47 -5.10 9.01
CA ARG A 173 26.10 -5.14 7.67
C ARG A 173 26.26 -3.72 7.10
N ASN A 174 26.92 -2.85 7.86
CA ASN A 174 27.05 -1.43 7.54
C ASN A 174 27.75 -1.15 6.20
N GLU A 175 28.74 -1.97 5.85
CA GLU A 175 29.49 -1.83 4.58
C GLU A 175 28.58 -2.05 3.35
N GLU A 176 27.52 -2.84 3.48
CA GLU A 176 26.52 -3.05 2.42
C GLU A 176 25.40 -2.02 2.47
N ALA A 177 25.04 -1.50 3.65
CA ALA A 177 24.00 -0.49 3.83
C ALA A 177 24.38 0.89 3.26
N GLU A 178 25.63 1.32 3.42
CA GLU A 178 26.11 2.64 2.99
C GLU A 178 25.94 2.93 1.47
N PRO A 179 26.34 2.04 0.54
CA PRO A 179 26.13 2.26 -0.88
C PRO A 179 24.63 2.31 -1.25
N LEU A 180 23.79 1.53 -0.56
CA LEU A 180 22.34 1.54 -0.77
C LEU A 180 21.70 2.85 -0.31
N ARG A 181 22.10 3.39 0.85
CA ARG A 181 21.61 4.70 1.30
C ARG A 181 21.97 5.81 0.30
N ARG A 182 23.20 5.79 -0.23
CA ARG A 182 23.60 6.72 -1.29
C ARG A 182 22.77 6.56 -2.57
N ALA A 183 22.42 5.32 -2.92
CA ALA A 183 21.56 5.06 -4.08
C ALA A 183 20.12 5.54 -3.83
N ALA A 184 19.58 5.37 -2.62
CA ALA A 184 18.27 5.87 -2.23
C ALA A 184 18.17 7.39 -2.37
N ILE A 185 19.19 8.12 -1.90
CA ILE A 185 19.24 9.60 -2.04
C ILE A 185 19.21 10.01 -3.52
N ARG A 186 20.07 9.40 -4.36
CA ARG A 186 20.09 9.71 -5.80
C ARG A 186 18.74 9.41 -6.47
N ALA A 187 18.15 8.27 -6.17
CA ALA A 187 16.83 7.89 -6.69
C ALA A 187 15.73 8.86 -6.22
N SER A 188 15.82 9.38 -5.00
CA SER A 188 14.91 10.41 -4.49
C SER A 188 15.09 11.75 -5.22
N GLU A 189 16.33 12.17 -5.49
CA GLU A 189 16.64 13.39 -6.25
C GLU A 189 16.12 13.29 -7.70
N GLU A 190 16.29 12.13 -8.34
CA GLU A 190 15.75 11.84 -9.67
C GLU A 190 14.21 11.89 -9.69
N CYS A 191 13.57 11.36 -8.64
CA CYS A 191 12.11 11.27 -8.55
C CYS A 191 11.42 12.61 -8.26
N TYR A 192 11.97 13.44 -7.37
CA TYR A 192 11.33 14.68 -6.90
C TYR A 192 11.87 15.94 -7.56
N GLY A 193 12.98 15.87 -8.30
CA GLY A 193 13.68 17.03 -8.81
C GLY A 193 14.33 17.85 -7.69
N ALA A 194 15.45 18.51 -8.00
CA ALA A 194 16.11 19.46 -7.09
C ALA A 194 15.40 20.82 -7.07
#